data_AF-A0A7W0MF44-F1
#
_entry.id   AF-A0A7W0MF44-F1
#
_cell.length_a   1.000
_cell.length_b   1.000
_cell.length_c   1.000
_cell.angle_alpha   90.00
_cell.angle_beta   90.00
_cell.angle_gamma   90.00
#
_symmetry.space_group_name_H-M   'P 1'
#
loop_
_entity.id
_entity.type
_entity.pdbx_description
1 polymer ?
#
loop_
_entity_poly.entity_id
_entity_poly.type
_entity_poly.pdbx_seq_one_letter_code
_entity_poly.pdbx_strand_id
1 'polypeptide(L)' 'VLPLGSRVRMEAGPYSGEYTVADRGSAVRGRKIDIWVPSNGEALRFGRRTVKLTVLSYGGRRRTPRRRS' A
#
# COMPACT_ATOMS: atom_id res chain seq x y z
N VAL A 1 6.20 6.54 7.18
CA VAL A 1 4.87 6.79 6.58
C VAL A 1 5.00 6.76 5.07
N LEU A 2 4.11 6.07 4.34
CA LEU A 2 4.16 6.02 2.88
C LEU A 2 3.54 7.29 2.28
N PRO A 3 4.17 7.89 1.25
CA PRO A 3 3.56 8.97 0.51
C PRO A 3 2.28 8.54 -0.26
N LEU A 4 1.28 9.42 -0.36
CA LEU A 4 0.16 9.34 -1.29
C LEU A 4 0.70 9.18 -2.70
N GLY A 5 0.05 8.33 -3.48
CA GLY A 5 0.48 7.97 -4.83
C GLY A 5 1.66 6.98 -4.86
N SER A 6 2.13 6.49 -3.71
CA SER A 6 3.08 5.36 -3.69
C SER A 6 2.40 4.12 -4.22
N ARG A 7 3.12 3.35 -5.04
CA ARG A 7 2.68 2.03 -5.48
C ARG A 7 3.32 0.97 -4.59
N VAL A 8 2.53 0.02 -4.15
CA VAL A 8 2.97 -1.07 -3.29
C VAL A 8 2.43 -2.39 -3.82
N ARG A 9 3.19 -3.46 -3.66
CA ARG A 9 2.74 -4.82 -3.89
C ARG A 9 2.56 -5.51 -2.54
N MET A 10 1.40 -6.11 -2.32
CA MET A 10 1.08 -6.86 -1.12
C MET A 10 0.98 -8.34 -1.44
N GLU A 11 1.53 -9.18 -0.58
CA GLU A 11 1.42 -10.64 -0.64
C GLU A 11 0.47 -11.10 0.48
N ALA A 12 -0.79 -11.38 0.12
CA ALA A 12 -1.89 -11.60 1.05
C ALA A 12 -2.88 -12.69 0.55
N GLY A 13 -2.39 -13.68 -0.20
CA GLY A 13 -3.21 -14.74 -0.79
C GLY A 13 -4.15 -14.19 -1.88
N PRO A 14 -5.47 -14.38 -1.78
CA PRO A 14 -6.44 -13.92 -2.79
C PRO A 14 -6.48 -12.39 -2.94
N TYR A 15 -6.02 -11.65 -1.93
CA TYR A 15 -5.88 -10.18 -1.97
C TYR A 15 -4.45 -9.74 -2.31
N SER A 16 -3.64 -10.62 -2.90
CA SER A 16 -2.31 -10.20 -3.38
C SER A 16 -2.47 -9.34 -4.63
N GLY A 17 -1.74 -8.24 -4.69
CA GLY A 17 -1.88 -7.32 -5.81
C GLY A 17 -1.03 -6.06 -5.66
N GLU A 18 -1.11 -5.21 -6.69
CA GLU A 18 -0.55 -3.87 -6.66
C GLU A 18 -1.62 -2.85 -6.26
N TYR A 19 -1.26 -1.99 -5.32
CA TYR A 19 -2.14 -1.00 -4.74
C TYR A 19 -1.49 0.38 -4.79
N THR A 20 -2.32 1.40 -4.93
CA THR A 20 -1.88 2.80 -4.80
C THR A 20 -2.31 3.32 -3.44
N VAL A 21 -1.38 3.94 -2.73
CA VAL A 21 -1.66 4.60 -1.45
C VAL A 21 -2.53 5.83 -1.71
N ALA A 22 -3.82 5.73 -1.38
CA ALA A 22 -4.84 6.75 -1.64
C ALA A 22 -5.11 7.68 -0.44
N ASP A 23 -4.76 7.26 0.78
CA ASP A 23 -4.94 8.07 1.99
C ASP A 23 -3.73 8.01 2.92
N ARG A 24 -3.54 9.08 3.72
CA ARG A 24 -2.63 9.14 4.86
C ARG A 24 -3.41 9.65 6.06
N GLY A 25 -3.85 8.74 6.93
CA GLY A 25 -4.22 9.16 8.28
C GLY A 25 -2.97 9.73 8.99
N SER A 26 -3.02 10.98 9.43
CA SER A 26 -1.99 11.62 10.28
C SER A 26 -1.70 10.82 11.57
N ALA A 27 -2.62 9.93 11.95
CA ALA A 27 -2.54 9.00 13.06
C ALA A 27 -1.97 7.60 12.72
N VAL A 28 -1.67 7.29 11.45
CA VAL A 28 -1.05 5.99 11.08
C VAL A 28 0.46 6.05 11.34
N ARG A 29 0.80 6.05 12.63
CA ARG A 29 2.16 5.80 13.11
C ARG A 29 2.36 4.28 13.19
N GLY A 30 2.82 3.65 12.12
CA GLY A 30 3.17 2.22 12.12
C GLY A 30 3.10 1.51 10.78
N ARG A 31 3.34 0.18 10.81
CA ARG A 31 3.24 -0.75 9.66
C ARG A 31 1.85 -1.39 9.56
N LYS A 32 0.78 -0.60 9.78
CA LYS A 32 -0.61 -1.09 9.70
C LYS A 32 -1.23 -0.56 8.40
N ILE A 33 -1.84 -1.46 7.65
CA ILE A 33 -2.59 -1.18 6.43
C ILE A 33 -3.98 -1.79 6.58
N ASP A 34 -5.00 -1.08 6.08
CA ASP A 34 -6.35 -1.60 5.96
C ASP A 34 -6.64 -1.79 4.46
N ILE A 35 -7.15 -2.97 4.10
CA ILE A 35 -7.48 -3.32 2.73
C ILE A 35 -8.99 -3.36 2.56
N TRP A 36 -9.49 -2.83 1.44
CA TRP A 36 -10.88 -2.98 1.09
C TRP A 36 -11.13 -4.39 0.56
N VAL A 37 -12.17 -5.04 1.08
CA VAL A 37 -12.63 -6.36 0.63
C VAL A 37 -14.15 -6.29 0.40
N PRO A 38 -14.69 -7.06 -0.57
CA PRO A 38 -16.06 -6.89 -1.05
C PRO A 38 -17.16 -7.35 -0.08
N SER A 39 -16.85 -8.12 0.98
CA SER A 39 -17.85 -8.52 1.97
C SER A 39 -17.30 -8.61 3.40
N ASN A 40 -18.20 -8.48 4.39
CA ASN A 40 -17.84 -8.64 5.81
C ASN A 40 -17.35 -10.07 6.11
N GLY A 41 -17.97 -11.09 5.53
CA GLY A 41 -17.54 -12.49 5.70
C GLY A 41 -16.12 -12.73 5.17
N GLU A 42 -15.76 -12.07 4.07
CA GLU A 42 -14.39 -12.08 3.55
C GLU A 42 -13.39 -11.34 4.46
N ALA A 43 -13.80 -10.20 5.01
CA ALA A 43 -12.98 -9.47 5.99
C ALA A 43 -12.68 -10.30 7.23
N LEU A 44 -13.69 -11.03 7.74
CA LEU A 44 -13.54 -11.93 8.89
C LEU A 44 -12.60 -13.11 8.57
N ARG A 45 -12.75 -13.73 7.39
CA ARG A 45 -11.87 -14.82 6.93
C ARG A 45 -10.43 -14.35 6.72
N PHE A 46 -10.26 -13.12 6.22
CA PHE A 46 -8.94 -12.53 6.07
C PHE A 46 -8.31 -12.26 7.45
N GLY A 47 -9.05 -11.63 8.36
CA GLY A 47 -8.61 -11.37 9.72
C GLY A 47 -7.37 -10.46 9.80
N ARG A 48 -6.93 -10.19 11.03
CA ARG A 48 -5.72 -9.39 11.30
C ARG A 48 -4.49 -10.29 11.19
N ARG A 49 -3.64 -10.04 10.18
CA ARG A 49 -2.43 -10.82 9.94
C ARG A 49 -1.26 -9.95 9.50
N THR A 50 -0.05 -10.43 9.73
CA THR A 50 1.16 -9.83 9.17
C THR A 50 1.30 -10.28 7.72
N VAL A 51 1.41 -9.32 6.82
CA VAL A 51 1.63 -9.56 5.38
C VAL A 51 2.92 -8.91 4.93
N LYS A 52 3.51 -9.43 3.85
CA LYS A 52 4.65 -8.80 3.22
C LYS A 52 4.17 -7.69 2.29
N LEU A 53 4.76 -6.52 2.44
CA LEU A 53 4.47 -5.36 1.61
C LEU A 53 5.77 -4.82 1.01
N THR A 54 5.80 -4.74 -0.31
CA THR A 54 6.95 -4.25 -1.09
C THR A 54 6.58 -2.91 -1.70
N VAL A 55 7.40 -1.88 -1.46
CA VAL A 55 7.21 -0.57 -2.10
C VAL A 55 7.77 -0.61 -3.51
N LEU A 56 6.90 -0.40 -4.50
CA LEU A 56 7.28 -0.36 -5.92
C LEU A 56 7.74 1.05 -6.33
N SER A 57 7.07 2.09 -5.84
CA SER A 57 7.46 3.48 -6.03
C SER A 57 6.92 4.38 -4.93
N TYR A 58 7.65 5.45 -4.60
CA TYR A 58 7.19 6.49 -3.66
C TYR A 58 6.47 7.60 -4.42
N GLY A 59 5.22 7.88 -4.05
CA GLY A 59 4.45 8.98 -4.62
C GLY A 59 5.02 10.34 -4.19
N GLY A 60 5.20 11.26 -5.13
CA GLY A 60 5.76 12.59 -4.83
C GLY A 60 7.19 12.84 -5.28
N ARG A 61 7.79 11.97 -6.11
CA ARG A 61 8.90 12.38 -6.98
C ARG A 61 8.64 11.95 -8.40
N ARG A 62 8.22 12.92 -9.22
CA ARG A 62 8.54 12.94 -10.64
C ARG A 62 10.06 12.71 -10.71
N ARG A 63 10.48 11.56 -11.21
CA ARG A 63 11.85 11.38 -11.71
C ARG A 63 11.96 12.36 -12.87
N THR A 64 12.30 13.61 -12.60
CA THR A 64 12.95 14.43 -13.61
C THR A 64 14.26 13.70 -13.87
N PRO A 65 14.48 13.10 -15.05
CA PRO A 65 15.84 12.74 -15.38
C PRO A 65 16.57 14.08 -15.42
N ARG A 66 17.48 14.34 -14.46
CA ARG A 66 18.50 15.35 -14.68
C ARG A 66 19.30 14.84 -15.87
N ARG A 67 18.90 15.22 -17.09
CA ARG A 67 19.77 15.22 -18.25
C ARG A 67 20.98 16.05 -17.84
N ARG A 68 22.08 15.38 -17.55
CA ARG A 68 23.40 16.00 -17.58
C ARG A 68 23.81 15.98 -19.05
N SER A 69 23.81 17.15 -19.67
CA SER A 69 24.61 17.54 -20.84
C SER A 69 24.26 18.99 -21.15
#